data_AF-A0A8S9ZL38-F1
#
_entry.id   AF-A0A8S9ZL38-F1
#
_cell.length_a   1.000
_cell.length_b   1.000
_cell.length_c   1.000
_cell.angle_alpha   90.00
_cell.angle_beta   90.00
_cell.angle_gamma   90.00
#
_symmetry.space_group_name_H-M   'P 1'
#
loop_
_entity.id
_entity.type
_entity.pdbx_description
1 polymer ?
#
loop_
_entity_poly.entity_id
_entity_poly.type
_entity_poly.pdbx_seq_one_letter_code
_entity_poly.pdbx_strand_id
1 'polypeptide(L)'
;MKRLMSKNVPDLKTGSSWWKKPLYYNPVVHPLNKGPDFSFLDGRKPAITTTMELERRKKQVELGKQIVHYLNEIKIAEQLYEEQQMQKTFYKEKIEHIKPKEKGIENIF
;
A
#
# COMPACT_ATOMS: atom_id res chain seq x y z
N MET A 1 21.07 -0.94 33.41
CA MET A 1 20.88 -0.88 31.94
C MET A 1 19.85 -1.91 31.51
N LYS A 2 18.61 -1.48 31.19
CA LYS A 2 17.57 -2.38 30.65
C LYS A 2 17.82 -2.53 29.14
N ARG A 3 18.06 -3.77 28.66
CA ARG A 3 18.05 -4.05 27.21
C ARG A 3 16.65 -3.80 26.69
N LEU A 4 16.53 -2.88 25.73
CA LEU A 4 15.35 -2.76 24.87
C LEU A 4 15.31 -4.00 23.97
N MET A 5 14.73 -5.10 24.45
CA MET A 5 14.42 -6.24 23.59
C MET A 5 13.30 -5.82 22.65
N SER A 6 13.61 -5.76 21.35
CA SER A 6 12.60 -5.62 20.31
C SER A 6 11.58 -6.76 20.46
N LYS A 7 10.30 -6.44 20.61
CA LYS A 7 9.19 -7.39 20.89
C LYS A 7 8.95 -8.47 19.82
N ASN A 8 9.78 -8.56 18.78
CA ASN A 8 9.56 -9.41 17.61
C ASN A 8 10.71 -10.39 17.31
N VAL A 9 11.52 -10.77 18.29
CA VAL A 9 12.48 -11.87 18.10
C VAL A 9 11.83 -13.15 18.61
N PRO A 10 11.46 -14.11 17.74
CA PRO A 10 10.87 -15.37 18.19
C PRO A 10 11.91 -16.17 18.99
N ASP A 11 11.49 -16.69 20.15
CA ASP A 11 12.31 -17.58 20.97
C ASP A 11 12.79 -18.78 20.15
N LEU A 12 14.11 -18.88 19.98
CA LEU A 12 14.75 -19.99 19.26
C LEU A 12 14.70 -21.25 20.14
N LYS A 13 13.61 -22.03 20.01
CA LYS A 13 13.53 -23.36 20.62
C LYS A 13 14.65 -24.25 20.07
N THR A 14 15.45 -24.81 20.96
CA THR A 14 16.53 -25.76 20.67
C THR A 14 15.99 -26.92 19.82
N GLY A 15 16.57 -27.11 18.63
CA GLY A 15 16.10 -28.05 17.59
C GLY A 15 15.48 -27.40 16.35
N SER A 16 15.22 -26.09 16.39
CA SER A 16 14.78 -25.35 15.20
C SER A 16 16.00 -24.85 14.41
N SER A 17 16.16 -25.31 13.17
CA SER A 17 17.05 -24.69 12.20
C SER A 17 16.66 -23.22 12.05
N TRP A 18 17.41 -22.34 12.71
CA TRP A 18 17.26 -20.89 12.56
C TRP A 18 17.41 -20.47 11.09
N TRP A 19 18.16 -21.23 10.29
CA TRP A 19 18.27 -21.06 8.83
C TRP A 19 17.01 -21.47 8.03
N LYS A 20 16.11 -22.30 8.59
CA LYS A 20 14.83 -22.67 7.94
C LYS A 20 13.76 -21.58 8.07
N LYS A 21 13.96 -20.61 8.96
CA LYS A 21 13.09 -19.43 9.11
C LYS A 21 13.95 -18.18 8.87
N PRO A 22 14.29 -17.88 7.60
CA PRO A 22 15.09 -16.71 7.30
C PRO A 22 14.40 -15.46 7.84
N LEU A 23 15.20 -14.51 8.36
CA LEU A 23 14.72 -13.21 8.86
C LEU A 23 13.88 -12.47 7.82
N TYR A 24 14.13 -12.77 6.54
CA TYR A 24 13.38 -12.31 5.38
C TYR A 24 12.99 -13.53 4.53
N TYR A 25 11.69 -13.81 4.45
CA TYR A 25 11.15 -14.70 3.42
C TYR A 25 10.91 -13.86 2.17
N ASN A 26 11.63 -14.14 1.09
CA ASN A 26 11.38 -13.49 -0.19
C ASN A 26 9.89 -13.72 -0.56
N PRO A 27 9.10 -12.68 -0.89
CA PRO A 27 7.70 -12.85 -1.32
C PRO A 27 7.57 -13.69 -2.61
N VAL A 28 8.69 -14.04 -3.26
CA VAL A 28 8.75 -14.99 -4.35
C VAL A 28 8.31 -16.38 -3.87
N VAL A 29 7.23 -16.86 -4.48
CA VAL A 29 6.72 -18.21 -4.23
C VAL A 29 7.80 -19.22 -4.60
N HIS A 30 8.04 -20.16 -3.68
CA HIS A 30 9.03 -21.22 -3.85
C HIS A 30 8.90 -21.86 -5.25
N PRO A 31 9.99 -22.05 -6.01
CA PRO A 31 9.94 -22.59 -7.37
C PRO A 31 9.19 -23.92 -7.48
N LEU A 32 9.32 -24.80 -6.49
CA LEU A 32 8.58 -26.07 -6.43
C LEU A 32 7.06 -25.90 -6.32
N ASN A 33 6.59 -24.76 -5.81
CA ASN A 33 5.16 -24.44 -5.70
C ASN A 33 4.67 -23.61 -6.90
N LYS A 34 5.54 -23.41 -7.92
CA LYS A 34 5.28 -22.55 -9.06
C LYS A 34 5.40 -23.37 -10.36
N GLY A 35 4.27 -23.50 -11.03
CA GLY A 35 4.18 -24.21 -12.31
C GLY A 35 3.61 -25.61 -12.14
N PRO A 36 3.43 -26.31 -13.26
CA PRO A 36 2.79 -27.62 -13.25
C PRO A 36 3.76 -28.73 -12.86
N ASP A 37 3.29 -29.65 -12.03
CA ASP A 37 4.10 -30.80 -11.56
C ASP A 37 4.32 -31.86 -12.66
N PHE A 38 3.46 -31.87 -13.68
CA PHE A 38 3.54 -32.79 -14.81
C PHE A 38 3.28 -32.07 -16.14
N SER A 39 3.60 -32.73 -17.25
CA SER A 39 3.26 -32.27 -18.60
C SER A 39 2.71 -33.43 -19.42
N PHE A 40 1.87 -33.13 -20.40
CA PHE A 40 1.37 -34.15 -21.32
C PHE A 40 2.47 -34.53 -22.32
N LEU A 41 2.53 -35.81 -22.71
CA LEU A 41 3.50 -36.31 -23.69
C LEU A 41 3.40 -35.55 -25.03
N ASP A 42 2.19 -35.14 -25.40
CA ASP A 42 1.88 -34.32 -26.58
C ASP A 42 2.43 -32.88 -26.50
N GLY A 43 3.08 -32.50 -25.39
CA GLY A 43 3.59 -31.15 -25.17
C GLY A 43 2.55 -30.12 -24.73
N ARG A 44 1.29 -30.54 -24.51
CA ARG A 44 0.25 -29.66 -23.95
C ARG A 44 0.63 -29.26 -22.53
N LYS A 45 0.43 -27.98 -22.20
CA LYS A 45 0.65 -27.46 -20.85
C LYS A 45 -0.63 -27.60 -20.03
N PRO A 46 -0.61 -28.29 -18.88
CA PRO A 46 -1.76 -28.26 -17.97
C PRO A 46 -1.94 -26.84 -17.44
N ALA A 47 -3.19 -26.39 -17.35
CA ALA A 47 -3.51 -25.01 -16.98
C ALA A 47 -3.21 -24.72 -15.50
N ILE A 48 -3.58 -25.65 -14.63
CA ILE A 48 -3.41 -25.65 -13.17
C ILE A 48 -3.29 -27.10 -12.72
N THR A 49 -2.30 -27.44 -11.90
CA THR A 49 -2.14 -28.80 -11.36
C THR A 49 -2.67 -28.95 -9.94
N THR A 50 -2.67 -27.87 -9.13
CA THR A 50 -2.95 -27.95 -7.69
C THR A 50 -3.95 -26.89 -7.22
N THR A 51 -4.84 -27.26 -6.30
CA THR A 51 -5.82 -26.34 -5.66
C THR A 51 -5.13 -25.15 -4.98
N MET A 52 -3.98 -25.38 -4.35
CA MET A 52 -3.16 -24.33 -3.75
C MET A 52 -2.70 -23.28 -4.76
N GLU A 53 -2.33 -23.70 -5.98
CA GLU A 53 -1.94 -22.76 -7.03
C GLU A 53 -3.13 -21.91 -7.47
N LEU A 54 -4.30 -22.53 -7.60
CA LEU A 54 -5.55 -21.87 -7.95
C LEU A 54 -5.94 -20.81 -6.91
N GLU A 55 -5.94 -21.18 -5.63
CA GLU A 55 -6.24 -20.27 -4.52
C GLU A 55 -5.25 -19.11 -4.46
N ARG A 56 -3.97 -19.39 -4.64
CA ARG A 56 -2.93 -18.34 -4.70
C ARG A 56 -3.20 -17.36 -5.83
N ARG A 57 -3.48 -17.85 -7.05
CA ARG A 57 -3.79 -16.99 -8.20
C ARG A 57 -5.05 -16.15 -7.94
N LYS A 58 -6.10 -16.73 -7.34
CA LYS A 58 -7.30 -16.00 -6.93
C LYS A 58 -6.98 -14.87 -5.94
N LYS A 59 -6.24 -15.17 -4.87
CA LYS A 59 -5.81 -14.18 -3.88
C LYS A 59 -4.99 -13.06 -4.51
N GLN A 60 -4.09 -13.37 -5.44
CA GLN A 60 -3.32 -12.34 -6.15
C GLN A 60 -4.21 -11.41 -6.98
N VAL A 61 -5.22 -11.94 -7.65
CA VAL A 61 -6.20 -11.13 -8.40
C VAL A 61 -7.02 -10.25 -7.46
N GLU A 62 -7.48 -10.79 -6.33
CA GLU A 62 -8.22 -10.03 -5.31
C GLU A 62 -7.39 -8.90 -4.72
N LEU A 63 -6.12 -9.16 -4.36
CA LEU A 63 -5.19 -8.15 -3.89
C LEU A 63 -4.96 -7.07 -4.95
N GLY A 64 -4.78 -7.45 -6.22
CA GLY A 64 -4.64 -6.50 -7.32
C GLY A 64 -5.85 -5.58 -7.45
N LYS A 65 -7.07 -6.13 -7.35
CA LYS A 65 -8.31 -5.34 -7.36
C LYS A 65 -8.38 -4.35 -6.19
N GLN A 66 -8.03 -4.80 -4.99
CA GLN A 66 -8.01 -3.95 -3.79
C GLN A 66 -7.02 -2.80 -3.92
N ILE A 67 -5.80 -3.07 -4.41
CA ILE A 67 -4.78 -2.05 -4.64
C ILE A 67 -5.29 -0.98 -5.61
N VAL A 68 -5.85 -1.40 -6.75
CA VAL A 68 -6.38 -0.46 -7.75
C VAL A 68 -7.51 0.37 -7.18
N HIS A 69 -8.40 -0.25 -6.39
CA HIS A 69 -9.49 0.44 -5.73
C HIS A 69 -8.99 1.52 -4.77
N TYR A 70 -8.08 1.19 -3.85
CA TYR A 70 -7.53 2.16 -2.90
C TYR A 70 -6.74 3.29 -3.57
N LEU A 71 -5.97 2.98 -4.62
CA LEU A 71 -5.29 4.01 -5.38
C LEU A 71 -6.27 5.00 -6.03
N ASN A 72 -7.42 4.52 -6.49
CA ASN A 72 -8.46 5.38 -7.03
C ASN A 72 -9.13 6.24 -5.95
N GLU A 73 -9.40 5.67 -4.76
CA GLU A 73 -9.93 6.44 -3.62
C GLU A 73 -8.98 7.54 -3.17
N ILE A 74 -7.68 7.25 -3.08
CA ILE A 74 -6.65 8.24 -2.74
C ILE A 74 -6.64 9.35 -3.78
N LYS A 75 -6.64 9.02 -5.07
CA LYS A 75 -6.67 10.00 -6.14
C LYS A 75 -7.88 10.93 -6.05
N ILE A 76 -9.07 10.39 -5.77
CA ILE A 76 -10.29 11.19 -5.59
C ILE A 76 -10.16 12.11 -4.38
N ALA A 77 -9.61 11.60 -3.26
CA ALA A 77 -9.40 12.40 -2.05
C ALA A 77 -8.42 13.56 -2.28
N GLU A 78 -7.35 13.33 -3.05
CA GLU A 78 -6.39 14.38 -3.45
C GLU A 78 -7.08 15.47 -4.27
N GLN A 79 -7.89 15.10 -5.27
CA GLN A 79 -8.62 16.05 -6.09
C GLN A 79 -9.59 16.91 -5.26
N LEU A 80 -10.38 16.28 -4.38
CA LEU A 80 -11.30 17.01 -3.50
C LEU A 80 -10.55 17.95 -2.54
N TYR A 81 -9.38 17.55 -2.06
CA TYR A 81 -8.55 18.39 -1.22
C TYR A 81 -8.06 19.63 -1.98
N GLU A 82 -7.54 19.45 -3.20
CA GLU A 82 -7.10 20.57 -4.06
C GLU A 82 -8.25 21.54 -4.35
N GLU A 83 -9.42 21.03 -4.73
CA GLU A 83 -10.63 21.84 -4.95
C GLU A 83 -11.00 22.65 -3.70
N GLN A 84 -10.94 22.02 -2.52
CA GLN A 84 -11.24 22.69 -1.26
C GLN A 84 -10.22 23.79 -0.94
N GLN A 85 -8.93 23.59 -1.24
CA GLN A 85 -7.90 24.63 -1.06
C GLN A 85 -8.16 25.82 -1.98
N MET A 86 -8.45 25.56 -3.26
CA MET A 86 -8.76 26.61 -4.24
C MET A 86 -10.00 27.41 -3.85
N GLN A 87 -11.03 26.74 -3.32
CA GLN A 87 -12.20 27.46 -2.79
C GLN A 87 -11.83 28.33 -1.59
N LYS A 88 -11.05 27.80 -0.64
CA LYS A 88 -10.62 28.56 0.55
C LYS A 88 -9.81 29.81 0.17
N THR A 89 -8.91 29.72 -0.80
CA THR A 89 -8.13 30.88 -1.27
C THR A 89 -9.04 31.88 -1.96
N PHE A 90 -9.91 31.43 -2.87
CA PHE A 90 -10.88 32.30 -3.55
C PHE A 90 -11.81 33.02 -2.57
N TYR A 91 -12.33 32.33 -1.55
CA TYR A 91 -13.16 32.96 -0.52
C TYR A 91 -12.38 33.98 0.31
N LYS A 92 -11.13 33.69 0.67
CA LYS A 92 -10.27 34.65 1.39
C LYS A 92 -10.03 35.91 0.55
N GLU A 93 -9.64 35.75 -0.71
CA GLU A 93 -9.45 36.87 -1.64
C GLU A 93 -10.73 37.69 -1.79
N LYS A 94 -11.88 37.01 -1.96
CA LYS A 94 -13.19 37.68 -2.03
C LYS A 94 -13.52 38.46 -0.76
N ILE A 95 -13.23 37.91 0.42
CA ILE A 95 -13.42 38.59 1.69
C ILE A 95 -12.48 39.81 1.80
N GLU A 96 -11.21 39.67 1.42
CA GLU A 96 -10.24 40.78 1.41
C GLU A 96 -10.69 41.91 0.47
N HIS A 97 -11.19 41.59 -0.72
CA HIS A 97 -11.71 42.59 -1.66
C HIS A 97 -12.96 43.32 -1.17
N ILE A 98 -13.84 42.66 -0.40
CA ILE A 98 -15.06 43.26 0.15
C ILE A 98 -14.78 43.99 1.46
N LYS A 99 -13.71 43.60 2.19
CA LYS A 99 -13.38 44.16 3.50
C LYS A 99 -13.23 45.68 3.40
N PRO A 100 -13.96 46.47 4.22
CA PRO A 100 -13.78 47.91 4.26
C PRO A 100 -12.32 48.27 4.60
N LYS A 101 -11.79 49.32 3.95
CA LYS A 101 -10.46 49.85 4.26
C LYS A 101 -10.42 50.24 5.74
N GLU A 102 -9.43 49.74 6.47
CA GLU A 102 -9.27 50.07 7.88
C GLU A 102 -9.01 51.57 8.02
N LYS A 103 -9.79 52.24 8.87
CA LYS A 103 -9.52 53.63 9.25
C LYS A 103 -8.54 53.61 10.42
N GLY A 104 -7.27 53.80 10.09
CA GLY A 104 -6.17 54.02 11.02
C GLY A 104 -5.29 55.16 10.50
N ILE A 105 -4.45 55.72 11.36
CA ILE A 105 -3.62 56.91 11.08
C ILE A 105 -2.77 56.63 9.84
N GLU A 106 -3.22 57.09 8.67
CA GLU A 106 -2.36 57.24 7.50
C GLU A 106 -1.24 58.16 7.99
N ASN A 107 0.01 57.66 8.01
CA ASN A 107 1.17 58.35 8.58
C ASN A 107 1.15 59.83 8.21
N ILE A 108 0.84 60.66 9.20
CA ILE A 108 1.00 62.11 9.14
C ILE A 108 2.46 62.38 9.46
N PHE A 109 3.37 61.98 8.56
CA PHE A 109 4.79 62.34 8.57
C PHE A 109 5.30 62.41 7.13
#